data_AF-A0A820CKL4-F1
#
_entry.id   AF-A0A820CKL4-F1
#
_cell.length_a   1.000
_cell.length_b   1.000
_cell.length_c   1.000
_cell.angle_alpha   90.00
_cell.angle_beta   90.00
_cell.angle_gamma   90.00
#
_symmetry.space_group_name_H-M   'P 1'
#
loop_
_entity.id
_entity.type
_entity.pdbx_description
1 polymer ?
#
loop_
_entity_poly.entity_id
_entity_poly.type
_entity_poly.pdbx_seq_one_letter_code
_entity_poly.pdbx_strand_id
1 'polypeptide(L)'
;AYRKNIVTGSCYYNTAIDYFKMIESLFNQLKIPDIRAMNQPTLSSIKNAFLTLNSPQLFPSAIHVKMNNQGRLEEIRLCYDLQYNFISCRQ
;
A
#
# COMPACT_ATOMS: atom_id res chain seq x y z
N ALA A 1 15.50 -6.18 -24.45
CA ALA A 1 15.81 -7.04 -23.29
C ALA A 1 15.11 -6.47 -22.06
N TYR A 2 13.95 -7.01 -21.67
CA TYR A 2 13.25 -6.58 -20.46
C TYR A 2 13.93 -7.22 -19.24
N ARG A 3 14.80 -6.47 -18.54
CA ARG A 3 15.22 -6.84 -17.18
C ARG A 3 14.06 -6.56 -16.24
N LYS A 4 13.15 -7.52 -16.09
CA LYS A 4 12.16 -7.51 -15.02
C LYS A 4 12.91 -7.90 -13.74
N ASN A 5 13.27 -6.91 -12.93
CA ASN A 5 13.83 -7.15 -11.60
C ASN A 5 12.77 -7.92 -10.79
N ILE A 6 12.89 -9.25 -10.70
CA ILE A 6 12.20 -10.04 -9.67
C ILE A 6 12.94 -9.75 -8.37
N VAL A 7 12.54 -8.73 -7.63
CA VAL A 7 13.15 -8.47 -6.32
C VAL A 7 12.12 -7.92 -5.34
N THR A 8 11.19 -8.77 -4.93
CA THR A 8 10.50 -8.73 -3.62
C THR A 8 9.83 -10.10 -3.47
N GLY A 9 10.16 -10.86 -2.43
CA GLY A 9 9.49 -12.13 -2.10
C GLY A 9 10.39 -13.36 -1.99
N SER A 10 11.41 -13.52 -2.84
CA SER A 10 12.24 -14.74 -2.88
C SER A 10 13.11 -14.98 -1.63
N CYS A 11 13.30 -13.96 -0.78
CA CYS A 11 14.01 -14.08 0.49
C CYS A 11 13.13 -14.56 1.65
N TYR A 12 11.80 -14.46 1.52
CA TYR A 12 10.85 -14.77 2.59
C TYR A 12 9.93 -15.95 2.23
N TYR A 13 9.59 -16.13 0.97
CA TYR A 13 8.70 -17.19 0.51
C TYR A 13 9.46 -18.27 -0.27
N ASN A 14 9.15 -19.52 0.02
CA ASN A 14 9.74 -20.68 -0.67
C ASN A 14 9.20 -20.84 -2.10
N THR A 15 7.99 -20.35 -2.39
CA THR A 15 7.39 -20.43 -3.72
C THR A 15 6.77 -19.10 -4.14
N ALA A 16 6.73 -18.85 -5.46
CA ALA A 16 6.04 -17.69 -6.02
C ALA A 16 4.53 -17.74 -5.76
N ILE A 17 3.95 -18.95 -5.73
CA ILE A 17 2.51 -19.14 -5.48
C ILE A 17 2.14 -18.61 -4.10
N ASP A 18 2.92 -18.93 -3.07
CA ASP A 18 2.65 -18.47 -1.71
C ASP A 18 2.81 -16.96 -1.57
N TYR A 19 3.82 -16.38 -2.24
CA TYR A 19 4.03 -14.94 -2.29
C TYR A 19 2.81 -14.20 -2.89
N PHE A 20 2.36 -14.63 -4.07
CA PHE A 20 1.23 -13.97 -4.73
C PHE A 20 -0.10 -14.20 -4.01
N LYS A 21 -0.33 -15.38 -3.42
CA LYS A 21 -1.50 -15.63 -2.58
C LYS A 21 -1.57 -14.69 -1.38
N MET A 22 -0.42 -14.44 -0.73
CA MET A 22 -0.40 -13.50 0.39
C MET A 22 -0.69 -12.06 -0.07
N ILE A 23 -0.09 -11.62 -1.18
CA ILE A 23 -0.40 -10.30 -1.74
C ILE A 23 -1.89 -10.16 -2.04
N GLU A 24 -2.49 -11.16 -2.70
CA GLU A 24 -3.91 -11.16 -3.02
C GLU A 24 -4.77 -11.11 -1.75
N SER A 25 -4.42 -11.88 -0.72
CA SER A 25 -5.09 -11.84 0.58
C SER A 25 -5.04 -10.45 1.22
N LEU A 26 -3.85 -9.81 1.26
CA LEU A 26 -3.69 -8.47 1.83
C LEU A 26 -4.47 -7.43 1.02
N PHE A 27 -4.43 -7.52 -0.31
CA PHE A 27 -5.13 -6.60 -1.19
C PHE A 27 -6.65 -6.72 -1.04
N ASN A 28 -7.18 -7.94 -0.96
CA ASN A 28 -8.61 -8.18 -0.80
C ASN A 28 -9.15 -7.76 0.57
N GLN A 29 -8.33 -7.74 1.60
CA GLN A 29 -8.70 -7.23 2.93
C GLN A 29 -8.65 -5.70 3.01
N LEU A 30 -7.86 -5.07 2.15
CA LEU A 30 -7.71 -3.62 2.13
C LEU A 30 -8.95 -2.95 1.52
N LYS A 31 -9.58 -2.06 2.28
CA LYS A 31 -10.67 -1.23 1.77
C LYS A 31 -10.09 -0.01 1.06
N ILE A 32 -10.16 -0.01 -0.27
CA ILE A 32 -9.62 1.07 -1.11
C ILE A 32 -10.73 2.12 -1.34
N PRO A 33 -10.51 3.40 -1.02
CA PRO A 33 -11.50 4.44 -1.29
C PRO A 33 -11.66 4.68 -2.79
N ASP A 34 -12.88 4.96 -3.25
CA ASP A 34 -13.11 5.37 -4.64
C ASP A 34 -12.71 6.84 -4.84
N ILE A 35 -11.45 7.04 -5.25
CA ILE A 35 -10.88 8.36 -5.47
C ILE A 35 -11.61 9.12 -6.59
N ARG A 36 -12.21 8.41 -7.55
CA ARG A 36 -12.91 9.03 -8.69
C ARG A 36 -14.24 9.67 -8.28
N ALA A 37 -14.82 9.20 -7.19
CA ALA A 37 -16.03 9.78 -6.61
C ALA A 37 -15.75 11.01 -5.72
N MET A 38 -14.48 11.31 -5.42
CA MET A 38 -14.11 12.45 -4.58
C MET A 38 -14.16 13.75 -5.37
N ASN A 39 -14.78 14.78 -4.80
CA ASN A 39 -14.70 16.14 -5.35
C ASN A 39 -13.34 16.76 -4.98
N GLN A 40 -12.54 17.12 -5.99
CA GLN A 40 -11.22 17.73 -5.84
C GLN A 40 -10.29 16.97 -4.85
N PRO A 41 -9.89 15.73 -5.18
CA PRO A 41 -9.10 14.90 -4.28
C PRO A 41 -7.74 15.54 -3.98
N THR A 42 -7.49 15.79 -2.71
CA THR A 42 -6.19 16.18 -2.17
C THR A 42 -5.49 14.99 -1.55
N LEU A 43 -4.16 15.05 -1.42
CA LEU A 43 -3.36 14.04 -0.73
C LEU A 43 -3.91 13.74 0.68
N SER A 44 -4.22 14.78 1.44
CA SER A 44 -4.78 14.65 2.78
C SER A 44 -6.14 13.94 2.76
N SER A 45 -7.03 14.32 1.83
CA SER A 45 -8.34 13.68 1.71
C SER A 45 -8.26 12.19 1.34
N ILE A 46 -7.35 11.82 0.43
CA ILE A 46 -7.14 10.42 0.03
C ILE A 46 -6.59 9.63 1.23
N LYS A 47 -5.57 10.16 1.92
CA LYS A 47 -5.00 9.52 3.10
C LYS A 47 -6.04 9.31 4.20
N ASN A 48 -6.84 10.34 4.49
CA ASN A 48 -7.91 10.26 5.49
C ASN A 48 -8.97 9.23 5.10
N ALA A 49 -9.35 9.15 3.82
CA ALA A 49 -10.30 8.13 3.36
C ALA A 49 -9.77 6.70 3.57
N PHE A 50 -8.48 6.45 3.28
CA PHE A 50 -7.85 5.16 3.59
C PHE A 50 -7.89 4.85 5.09
N LEU A 51 -7.54 5.82 5.94
CA LEU A 51 -7.55 5.66 7.39
C LEU A 51 -8.96 5.38 7.91
N THR A 52 -9.97 6.12 7.46
CA THR A 52 -11.36 5.92 7.88
C THR A 52 -11.88 4.54 7.49
N LEU A 53 -11.60 4.08 6.27
CA LEU A 53 -12.11 2.78 5.80
C LEU A 53 -11.44 1.59 6.50
N ASN A 54 -10.16 1.72 6.87
CA ASN A 54 -9.35 0.64 7.44
C ASN A 54 -9.04 0.83 8.94
N SER A 55 -9.77 1.71 9.61
CA SER A 55 -9.70 1.90 11.07
C SER A 55 -10.33 0.70 11.79
N PRO A 56 -9.80 0.27 12.95
CA PRO A 56 -8.65 0.84 13.69
C PRO A 56 -7.28 0.29 13.29
N GLN A 57 -7.21 -0.66 12.36
CA GLN A 57 -5.98 -1.38 12.06
C GLN A 57 -4.94 -0.50 11.36
N LEU A 58 -5.36 0.32 10.40
CA LEU A 58 -4.48 1.22 9.66
C LEU A 58 -4.36 2.58 10.37
N PHE A 59 -3.12 3.04 10.60
CA PHE A 59 -2.82 4.29 11.28
C PHE A 59 -1.91 5.21 10.42
N PRO A 60 -1.85 6.53 10.71
CA PRO A 60 -1.26 7.51 9.79
C PRO A 60 0.21 7.28 9.43
N SER A 61 1.03 6.72 10.33
CA SER A 61 2.44 6.44 10.08
C SER A 61 2.68 5.16 9.26
N ALA A 62 1.66 4.30 9.11
CA ALA A 62 1.73 3.11 8.27
C ALA A 62 1.45 3.38 6.78
N ILE A 63 1.20 4.63 6.42
CA ILE A 63 0.96 5.08 5.04
C ILE A 63 2.09 6.01 4.61
N HIS A 64 2.85 5.59 3.60
CA HIS A 64 3.79 6.45 2.88
C HIS A 64 3.22 6.85 1.52
N VAL A 65 3.46 8.09 1.11
CA VAL A 65 2.95 8.63 -0.13
C VAL A 65 4.09 9.16 -0.97
N LYS A 66 4.20 8.65 -2.18
CA LYS A 66 5.13 9.13 -3.19
C LYS A 66 4.41 10.07 -4.14
N MET A 67 4.95 11.26 -4.28
CA MET A 67 4.55 12.24 -5.29
C MET A 67 5.58 12.27 -6.40
N ASN A 68 5.15 12.50 -7.63
CA ASN A 68 6.07 12.75 -8.73
C ASN A 68 6.61 14.21 -8.69
N ASN A 69 7.54 14.53 -9.59
CA ASN A 69 8.16 15.87 -9.68
C ASN A 69 7.19 17.01 -10.06
N GLN A 70 5.95 16.68 -10.45
CA GLN A 70 4.90 17.64 -10.79
C GLN A 70 3.87 17.81 -9.65
N GLY A 71 4.13 17.23 -8.48
CA GLY A 71 3.21 17.30 -7.34
C GLY A 71 1.93 16.49 -7.53
N ARG A 72 1.95 15.44 -8.37
CA ARG A 72 0.84 14.49 -8.53
C ARG A 72 1.12 13.22 -7.74
N LEU A 73 0.06 12.60 -7.20
CA LEU A 73 0.13 11.31 -6.53
C LEU A 73 0.65 10.26 -7.51
N GLU A 74 1.72 9.57 -7.13
CA GLU A 74 2.32 8.48 -7.90
C GLU A 74 2.05 7.12 -7.24
N GLU A 75 2.24 7.04 -5.92
CA GLU A 75 2.14 5.77 -5.20
C GLU A 75 1.66 5.98 -3.76
N ILE A 76 0.84 5.04 -3.27
CA ILE A 76 0.54 4.86 -1.85
C ILE A 76 1.16 3.54 -1.43
N ARG A 77 1.99 3.57 -0.39
CA ARG A 77 2.62 2.39 0.22
C ARG A 77 2.05 2.17 1.60
N LEU A 78 1.69 0.92 1.87
CA LEU A 78 1.31 0.44 3.19
C LEU A 78 2.45 -0.41 3.75
N CYS A 79 2.83 -0.14 4.99
CA CYS A 79 3.96 -0.81 5.62
C CYS A 79 3.50 -1.86 6.61
N TYR A 80 4.09 -3.05 6.50
CA TYR A 80 3.76 -4.23 7.28
C TYR A 80 4.99 -4.83 7.97
N ASP A 81 4.80 -5.46 9.12
CA ASP A 81 5.80 -6.35 9.70
C ASP A 81 5.80 -7.73 9.00
N LEU A 82 6.64 -8.65 9.48
CA LEU A 82 6.74 -10.01 8.94
C LEU A 82 5.53 -10.89 9.28
N GLN A 83 4.61 -10.40 10.11
CA GLN A 83 3.33 -11.03 10.47
C GLN A 83 2.14 -10.36 9.77
N TYR A 84 2.41 -9.42 8.86
CA TYR A 84 1.42 -8.63 8.12
C TYR A 84 0.53 -7.72 8.98
N ASN A 85 1.02 -7.29 10.14
CA ASN A 85 0.39 -6.20 10.87
C ASN A 85 0.92 -4.86 10.35
N PHE A 86 0.07 -3.83 10.33
CA PHE A 86 0.50 -2.49 9.98
C PHE A 86 1.58 -1.99 10.95
N ILE A 87 2.65 -1.42 10.39
CA ILE A 87 3.72 -0.76 11.13
C ILE A 87 4.01 0.61 10.53
N SER A 88 4.66 1.49 11.31
CA SER A 88 5.18 2.75 10.77
C SER A 88 6.17 2.49 9.63
N CYS A 89 5.99 3.18 8.50
CA CYS A 89 6.92 3.10 7.38
C CYS A 89 8.30 3.62 7.76
N ARG A 90 9.35 2.92 7.31
CA ARG A 90 10.73 3.43 7.37
C ARG A 90 10.95 4.35 6.16
N GLN A 91 11.52 5.52 6.40
CA GLN A 91 11.87 6.51 5.38
C GLN A 91 13.27 6.24 4.84
#